data_AF-A0A7L5YS98-F1
#
_entry.id   AF-A0A7L5YS98-F1
#
_cell.length_a   1.000
_cell.length_b   1.000
_cell.length_c   1.000
_cell.angle_alpha   90.00
_cell.angle_beta   90.00
_cell.angle_gamma   90.00
#
_symmetry.space_group_name_H-M   'P 1'
#
loop_
_entity.id
_entity.type
_entity.pdbx_description
1 polymer ?
#
loop_
_entity_poly.entity_id
_entity_poly.type
_entity_poly.pdbx_seq_one_letter_code
_entity_poly.pdbx_strand_id
1 'polypeptide(L)' 'MDSNKYQELVYRDVQDGNNLGVTATPTIFVNGTKVEASQDYNAIKAAIEAALSATQ' A
#
# COMPACT_ATOMS: atom_id res chain seq x y z
N MET A 1 -25.50 -19.27 5.41
CA MET A 1 -24.41 -19.39 6.40
C MET A 1 -23.14 -19.26 5.61
N ASP A 2 -22.57 -18.06 5.66
CA ASP A 2 -21.47 -17.60 4.82
C ASP A 2 -20.30 -18.57 4.88
N SER A 3 -20.13 -19.34 3.82
CA SER A 3 -18.92 -20.13 3.63
C SER A 3 -17.76 -19.16 3.70
N ASN A 4 -16.75 -19.45 4.52
CA ASN A 4 -15.48 -18.71 4.70
C ASN A 4 -14.63 -18.61 3.41
N LYS A 5 -15.27 -18.38 2.26
CA LYS A 5 -14.77 -18.43 0.90
C LYS A 5 -13.58 -17.49 0.68
N TYR A 6 -13.51 -16.42 1.46
CA TYR A 6 -12.46 -15.41 1.36
C TYR A 6 -11.61 -15.30 2.63
N GLN A 7 -11.79 -16.19 3.62
CA GLN A 7 -11.03 -16.11 4.87
C GLN A 7 -9.52 -16.23 4.64
N GLU A 8 -9.11 -17.13 3.75
CA GLU A 8 -7.70 -17.27 3.37
C GLU A 8 -7.14 -16.00 2.71
N LEU A 9 -7.93 -15.36 1.84
CA LEU A 9 -7.55 -14.12 1.17
C LEU A 9 -7.40 -12.99 2.19
N VAL A 10 -8.35 -12.82 3.11
CA VAL A 10 -8.27 -11.83 4.19
C VAL A 10 -7.04 -12.07 5.07
N TYR A 11 -6.76 -13.33 5.42
CA TYR A 11 -5.58 -13.65 6.22
C TYR A 11 -4.28 -13.32 5.49
N ARG A 12 -4.18 -13.67 4.21
CA ARG A 12 -3.02 -13.34 3.37
C ARG A 12 -2.81 -11.83 3.29
N ASP A 13 -3.86 -11.07 3.02
CA ASP A 13 -3.76 -9.62 2.89
C ASP A 13 -3.33 -8.94 4.22
N VAL A 14 -3.75 -9.49 5.38
CA VAL A 14 -3.26 -9.06 6.70
C VAL A 14 -1.77 -9.38 6.88
N GLN A 15 -1.32 -10.57 6.48
CA GLN A 15 0.11 -10.93 6.54
C GLN A 15 0.95 -10.04 5.64
N ASP A 16 0.47 -9.70 4.44
CA ASP A 16 1.15 -8.79 3.53
C ASP A 16 1.36 -7.40 4.16
N GLY A 17 0.32 -6.85 4.81
CA GLY A 17 0.43 -5.59 5.55
C GLY A 17 1.46 -5.64 6.68
N ASN A 18 1.46 -6.72 7.46
CA ASN A 18 2.44 -6.92 8.54
C ASN A 18 3.88 -7.04 8.00
N ASN A 19 4.08 -7.81 6.93
CA ASN A 19 5.38 -7.99 6.29
C ASN A 19 5.93 -6.70 5.69
N LEU A 20 5.05 -5.82 5.20
CA LEU A 20 5.38 -4.48 4.70
C LEU A 20 5.53 -3.43 5.82
N GLY A 21 5.34 -3.81 7.09
CA GLY A 21 5.45 -2.89 8.24
C GLY A 21 4.35 -1.83 8.27
N VAL A 22 3.16 -2.12 7.74
CA VAL A 22 2.01 -1.21 7.79
C VAL A 22 1.48 -1.15 9.22
N THR A 23 1.60 0.03 9.84
CA THR A 23 1.17 0.26 11.23
C THR A 23 -0.09 1.13 11.36
N ALA A 24 -0.51 1.78 10.27
CA ALA A 24 -1.67 2.66 10.24
C ALA A 24 -2.35 2.68 8.86
N THR A 25 -3.62 3.04 8.82
CA THR A 25 -4.42 3.15 7.59
C THR A 25 -4.92 4.59 7.40
N PRO A 26 -4.88 5.16 6.18
CA PRO A 26 -4.33 4.58 4.95
C PRO A 26 -2.80 4.64 4.89
N THR A 27 -2.16 3.57 4.41
CA THR A 27 -0.76 3.58 3.97
C THR A 27 -0.72 3.36 2.47
N ILE A 28 0.02 4.20 1.73
CA ILE A 28 0.14 4.13 0.27
C ILE A 28 1.58 3.82 -0.10
N PHE A 29 1.74 2.99 -1.13
CA PHE A 29 3.02 2.71 -1.76
C PHE A 29 2.95 3.06 -3.26
N VAL A 30 4.02 3.63 -3.80
CA VAL A 30 4.22 3.86 -5.23
C VAL A 30 5.43 3.06 -5.68
N ASN A 31 5.24 2.06 -6.55
CA ASN A 31 6.27 1.13 -7.02
C ASN A 31 7.15 0.54 -5.89
N GLY A 32 6.53 0.17 -4.76
CA GLY A 32 7.23 -0.39 -3.60
C GLY A 32 7.83 0.64 -2.64
N THR A 33 7.78 1.94 -2.96
CA THR A 33 8.22 3.01 -2.06
C THR A 33 7.05 3.55 -1.24
N LYS A 34 7.18 3.58 0.09
CA LYS A 34 6.14 4.09 0.99
C LYS A 34 6.01 5.62 0.84
N VAL A 35 4.77 6.12 0.81
CA VAL A 35 4.45 7.55 0.85
C VAL A 35 4.18 7.96 2.29
N GLU A 36 5.08 8.76 2.88
CA GLU A 36 4.99 9.18 4.29
C GLU A 36 3.73 10.01 4.58
N ALA A 37 3.36 10.93 3.68
CA ALA A 37 2.14 11.73 3.77
C ALA A 37 1.04 11.14 2.87
N SER A 38 0.66 9.89 3.10
CA SER A 38 -0.30 9.12 2.29
C SER A 38 -1.69 9.75 2.15
N GLN A 39 -2.04 10.75 2.97
CA GLN A 39 -3.32 11.47 2.88
C GLN A 39 -3.22 12.77 2.05
N ASP A 40 -2.02 13.23 1.74
CA ASP A 40 -1.80 14.46 0.96
C ASP A 40 -1.65 14.13 -0.53
N TYR A 41 -2.55 14.68 -1.34
CA TYR A 41 -2.54 14.55 -2.79
C TYR A 41 -1.19 14.98 -3.42
N ASN A 42 -0.60 16.08 -2.97
CA ASN A 42 0.64 16.60 -3.53
C ASN A 42 1.81 15.66 -3.23
N ALA A 43 1.82 15.04 -2.05
CA ALA A 43 2.82 14.04 -1.69
C ALA A 43 2.72 12.79 -2.56
N ILE A 44 1.50 12.32 -2.82
CA ILE A 44 1.25 11.18 -3.73
C ILE A 44 1.68 11.54 -5.15
N LYS A 45 1.29 12.72 -5.65
CA LYS A 45 1.68 13.20 -6.99
C LYS A 45 3.20 13.25 -7.14
N ALA A 46 3.91 13.83 -6.17
CA ALA A 46 5.36 13.91 -6.19
C ALA A 46 6.03 12.52 -6.17
N ALA A 47 5.49 11.57 -5.39
CA ALA A 47 5.98 10.19 -5.37
C ALA A 47 5.80 9.48 -6.73
N ILE A 48 4.67 9.71 -7.41
CA ILE A 48 4.41 9.18 -8.75
C ILE A 48 5.37 9.80 -9.78
N GLU A 49 5.55 11.13 -9.75
CA GLU A 49 6.49 11.82 -10.65
C GLU A 49 7.92 11.31 -10.45
N ALA A 50 8.37 11.12 -9.21
CA ALA A 50 9.67 10.54 -8.90
C ALA A 50 9.81 9.11 -9.44
N ALA A 51 8.78 8.27 -9.29
CA ALA A 51 8.80 6.89 -9.80
C ALA A 51 8.86 6.82 -11.34
N LEU A 52 8.20 7.75 -12.03
CA LEU A 52 8.23 7.85 -13.50
C LEU A 52 9.61 8.30 -13.99
N SER A 53 10.24 9.28 -13.33
CA SER A 53 11.58 9.74 -13.71
C SER A 53 12.68 8.72 -13.45
N ALA A 54 12.54 7.86 -12.43
CA ALA A 54 13.53 6.83 -12.11
C ALA A 54 13.53 5.64 -13.07
N THR A 55 12.50 5.50 -13.90
CA THR A 55 12.31 4.36 -14.82
C THR A 55 12.73 4.69 -16.27
N GLN A 56 13.36 5.84 -16.51
CA GLN A 56 13.74 6.33 -17.84
C GLN A 56 15.24 6.32 -18.08
#